data_AF-A0A918E3K7-F1
#
_entry.id   AF-A0A918E3K7-F1
#
_cell.length_a   1.000
_cell.length_b   1.000
_cell.length_c   1.000
_cell.angle_alpha   90.00
_cell.angle_beta   90.00
_cell.angle_gamma   90.00
#
_symmetry.space_group_name_H-M   'P 1'
#
loop_
_entity.id
_entity.type
_entity.pdbx_description
1 polymer ?
#
loop_
_entity_poly.entity_id
_entity_poly.type
_entity_poly.pdbx_seq_one_letter_code
_entity_poly.pdbx_strand_id
1 'polypeptide(L)'
;MHPQQGMKGLIVWEYDLTSNDIDQRLVPYLRQCLKKACTDADGVAWSAFEGAFHFDHLFTEDVAEQIYGYCMSDSDPVVVWHSETLESDRWKRCISDVRLAVYRDFL
;
A
#
# COMPACT_ATOMS: atom_id res chain seq x y z
N MET A 1 -26.54 -0.28 0.16
CA MET A 1 -26.73 1.12 -0.28
C MET A 1 -27.64 1.81 0.71
N HIS A 2 -27.09 2.62 1.62
CA HIS A 2 -27.89 3.38 2.57
C HIS A 2 -27.36 4.82 2.61
N PRO A 3 -28.19 5.84 2.32
CA PRO A 3 -27.77 7.22 2.46
C PRO A 3 -27.60 7.55 3.94
N GLN A 4 -26.43 8.04 4.34
CA GLN A 4 -26.25 8.67 5.64
C GLN A 4 -26.53 10.17 5.50
N GLN A 5 -27.39 10.71 6.36
CA GLN A 5 -27.72 12.13 6.34
C GLN A 5 -26.57 12.94 6.96
N GLY A 6 -25.72 13.52 6.09
CA GLY A 6 -24.76 14.56 6.47
C GLY A 6 -25.46 15.88 6.82
N MET A 7 -24.69 16.80 7.42
CA MET A 7 -25.13 18.14 7.87
C MET A 7 -26.15 18.81 6.91
N LYS A 8 -27.23 19.33 7.48
CA LYS A 8 -28.40 19.97 6.82
C LYS A 8 -28.08 20.51 5.42
N GLY A 9 -28.52 19.78 4.39
CA GLY A 9 -28.54 20.24 3.00
C GLY A 9 -27.48 19.64 2.07
N LEU A 10 -26.47 18.92 2.56
CA LEU A 10 -25.57 18.14 1.70
C LEU A 10 -25.92 16.65 1.75
N ILE A 11 -26.23 16.09 0.60
CA ILE A 11 -26.26 14.63 0.41
C ILE A 11 -24.81 14.21 0.18
N VAL A 12 -24.21 13.55 1.17
CA VAL A 12 -22.91 12.90 1.05
C VAL A 12 -23.16 11.46 0.63
N TRP A 13 -22.57 11.06 -0.50
CA TRP A 13 -22.56 9.67 -0.92
C TRP A 13 -21.25 9.04 -0.44
N GLU A 14 -21.36 8.13 0.52
CA GLU A 14 -20.27 7.25 0.89
C GLU A 14 -20.38 5.97 0.05
N TYR A 15 -19.31 5.64 -0.65
CA TYR A 15 -19.20 4.41 -1.41
C TYR A 15 -18.31 3.45 -0.63
N ASP A 16 -18.92 2.48 0.03
CA ASP A 16 -18.18 1.30 0.49
C ASP A 16 -17.82 0.47 -0.74
N LEU A 17 -16.56 0.54 -1.15
CA LEU A 17 -16.03 -0.36 -2.14
C LEU A 17 -15.94 -1.75 -1.50
N THR A 18 -16.76 -2.68 -1.99
CA THR A 18 -16.65 -4.09 -1.56
C THR A 18 -15.50 -4.75 -2.32
N SER A 19 -14.77 -5.67 -1.66
CA SER A 19 -13.51 -6.24 -2.16
C SER A 19 -13.59 -6.80 -3.59
N ASN A 20 -14.75 -7.31 -4.01
CA ASN A 20 -14.94 -7.92 -5.33
C ASN A 20 -14.77 -6.96 -6.51
N ASP A 21 -15.06 -5.67 -6.34
CA ASP A 21 -15.03 -4.70 -7.45
C ASP A 21 -13.66 -4.03 -7.62
N ILE A 22 -12.83 -4.08 -6.58
CA ILE A 22 -11.54 -3.40 -6.54
C ILE A 22 -10.46 -4.21 -7.28
N ASP A 23 -10.52 -5.54 -7.23
CA ASP A 23 -9.39 -6.41 -7.52
C ASP A 23 -8.90 -6.37 -8.99
N GLN A 24 -9.79 -6.33 -9.98
CA GLN A 24 -9.36 -6.57 -11.38
C GLN A 24 -8.63 -5.40 -12.04
N ARG A 25 -8.92 -4.15 -11.63
CA ARG A 25 -8.33 -2.96 -12.27
C ARG A 25 -7.42 -2.16 -11.35
N LEU A 26 -7.60 -2.25 -10.04
CA LEU A 26 -6.80 -1.45 -9.11
C LEU A 26 -5.36 -1.95 -9.04
N VAL A 27 -5.13 -3.26 -8.91
CA VAL A 27 -3.78 -3.82 -8.77
C VAL A 27 -2.88 -3.46 -9.97
N PRO A 28 -3.30 -3.66 -11.24
CA PRO A 28 -2.48 -3.22 -12.39
C PRO A 28 -2.20 -1.71 -12.39
N TYR A 29 -3.18 -0.90 -12.00
CA TYR A 29 -3.02 0.56 -11.93
C TYR A 29 -2.03 0.97 -10.84
N LEU A 30 -2.16 0.42 -9.62
CA LEU A 30 -1.23 0.66 -8.51
C LEU A 30 0.21 0.27 -8.87
N ARG A 31 0.39 -0.84 -9.59
CA ARG A 31 1.72 -1.24 -10.10
C ARG A 31 2.32 -0.17 -11.01
N GLN A 32 1.54 0.39 -11.93
CA GLN A 32 2.02 1.46 -12.81
C GLN A 32 2.37 2.74 -12.04
N CYS A 33 1.53 3.13 -11.08
CA CYS A 33 1.80 4.27 -10.20
C CYS A 33 3.08 4.08 -9.41
N LEU A 34 3.27 2.91 -8.78
CA LEU A 34 4.47 2.59 -8.01
C LEU A 34 5.71 2.56 -8.89
N LYS A 35 5.64 1.98 -10.09
CA LYS A 35 6.80 1.97 -11.00
C LYS A 35 7.23 3.38 -11.35
N LYS A 36 6.27 4.25 -11.69
CA LYS A 36 6.55 5.66 -12.00
C LYS A 36 7.16 6.39 -10.79
N ALA A 37 6.54 6.27 -9.62
CA ALA A 37 7.03 6.91 -8.40
C ALA A 37 8.44 6.43 -8.04
N CYS A 38 8.72 5.13 -8.19
CA CYS A 38 10.03 4.56 -7.90
C CYS A 38 11.11 5.04 -8.87
N THR A 39 10.79 5.20 -10.16
CA THR A 39 11.72 5.77 -11.13
C THR A 39 12.14 7.19 -10.75
N ASP A 40 11.23 7.98 -10.16
CA ASP A 40 11.50 9.35 -9.76
C ASP A 40 12.18 9.46 -8.38
N ALA A 41 12.01 8.46 -7.50
CA ALA A 41 12.46 8.51 -6.11
C ALA A 41 13.93 8.11 -5.87
N ASP A 42 14.58 7.46 -6.84
CA ASP A 42 15.96 6.94 -6.73
C ASP A 42 16.23 6.16 -5.42
N GLY A 43 15.36 5.19 -5.12
CA GLY A 43 15.45 4.37 -3.92
C GLY A 43 14.26 3.42 -3.79
N VAL A 44 13.27 3.82 -2.97
CA VAL A 44 12.07 3.03 -2.70
C VAL A 44 10.80 3.89 -2.81
N ALA A 45 9.77 3.34 -3.42
CA ALA A 45 8.40 3.86 -3.36
C ALA A 45 7.47 2.82 -2.72
N TRP A 46 6.45 3.26 -1.98
CA TRP A 46 5.47 2.37 -1.34
C TRP A 46 4.05 2.92 -1.41
N SER A 47 3.10 2.02 -1.19
CA SER A 47 1.68 2.32 -1.05
C SER A 47 1.18 1.73 0.26
N ALA A 48 0.50 2.53 1.05
CA ALA A 48 -0.08 2.14 2.33
C ALA A 48 -1.41 2.83 2.54
N PHE A 49 -2.21 2.32 3.47
CA PHE A 49 -3.45 2.98 3.87
C PHE A 49 -3.15 4.36 4.49
N GLU A 50 -4.00 5.35 4.23
CA GLU A 50 -3.79 6.71 4.74
C GLU A 50 -3.82 6.73 6.28
N GLY A 51 -2.85 7.43 6.89
CA GLY A 51 -2.78 7.59 8.35
C GLY A 51 -2.47 6.31 9.13
N ALA A 52 -1.99 5.26 8.46
CA ALA A 52 -1.88 3.93 9.07
C ALA A 52 -0.74 3.79 10.09
N PHE A 53 0.42 4.43 9.85
CA PHE A 53 1.59 4.32 10.74
C PHE A 53 2.52 5.54 10.71
N HIS A 54 3.38 5.67 11.74
CA HIS A 54 4.46 6.67 11.77
C HIS A 54 5.67 6.20 10.94
N PHE A 55 6.36 7.12 10.25
CA PHE A 55 7.46 6.78 9.33
C PHE A 55 8.62 5.98 9.95
N ASP A 56 8.84 6.09 11.27
CA ASP A 56 9.87 5.30 11.96
C ASP A 56 9.61 3.78 11.87
N HIS A 57 8.34 3.41 11.77
CA HIS A 57 7.86 2.04 11.59
C HIS A 57 7.80 1.62 10.11
N LEU A 58 8.16 2.49 9.16
CA LEU A 58 8.09 2.14 7.74
C LEU A 58 8.87 0.85 7.45
N PHE A 59 8.18 -0.13 6.85
CA PHE A 59 8.70 -1.46 6.54
C PHE A 59 9.08 -2.35 7.73
N THR A 60 8.54 -2.11 8.93
CA THR A 60 8.62 -3.09 10.02
C THR A 60 7.51 -4.14 9.93
N GLU A 61 7.67 -5.27 10.62
CA GLU A 61 6.68 -6.35 10.60
C GLU A 61 5.34 -5.95 11.27
N ASP A 62 5.37 -5.05 12.26
CA ASP A 62 4.18 -4.56 12.97
C ASP A 62 3.24 -3.69 12.12
N VAL A 63 3.73 -3.14 11.00
CA VAL A 63 2.92 -2.34 10.07
C VAL A 63 2.82 -2.96 8.68
N ALA A 64 3.39 -4.15 8.46
CA ALA A 64 3.49 -4.76 7.13
C ALA A 64 2.13 -5.01 6.47
N GLU A 65 1.10 -5.35 7.24
CA GLU A 65 -0.27 -5.54 6.73
C GLU A 65 -0.91 -4.24 6.21
N GLN A 66 -0.36 -3.09 6.59
CA GLN A 66 -0.83 -1.77 6.19
C GLN A 66 -0.15 -1.27 4.91
N ILE A 67 0.94 -1.92 4.50
CA ILE A 67 1.67 -1.66 3.26
C ILE A 67 1.19 -2.67 2.22
N TYR A 68 0.51 -2.18 1.20
CA TYR A 68 -0.07 -3.03 0.15
C TYR A 68 0.70 -2.96 -1.17
N GLY A 69 1.81 -2.23 -1.21
CA GLY A 69 2.75 -2.32 -2.31
C GLY A 69 4.05 -1.58 -2.07
N TYR A 70 5.08 -1.99 -2.79
CA TYR A 70 6.38 -1.33 -2.80
C TYR A 70 7.07 -1.53 -4.15
N CYS A 71 8.07 -0.70 -4.44
CA CYS A 71 8.95 -0.82 -5.59
C CYS A 71 10.33 -0.31 -5.18
N MET A 72 11.37 -1.10 -5.48
CA MET A 72 12.77 -0.70 -5.32
C MET A 72 13.32 -0.25 -6.68
N SER A 73 14.35 0.60 -6.68
CA SER A 73 15.09 0.96 -7.89
C SER A 73 15.48 -0.29 -8.68
N ASP A 74 15.36 -0.20 -10.01
CA ASP A 74 15.63 -1.28 -10.97
C ASP A 74 14.85 -2.59 -10.77
N SER A 75 13.84 -2.60 -9.90
CA SER A 75 12.98 -3.75 -9.65
C SER A 75 11.58 -3.55 -10.23
N ASP A 76 10.84 -4.64 -10.40
CA ASP A 76 9.42 -4.58 -10.68
C ASP A 76 8.63 -4.31 -9.39
N PRO A 77 7.55 -3.51 -9.46
CA PRO A 77 6.71 -3.23 -8.31
C PRO A 77 6.05 -4.52 -7.81
N VAL A 78 5.87 -4.61 -6.51
CA VAL A 78 5.08 -5.66 -5.84
C VAL A 78 3.84 -4.99 -5.26
N VAL A 79 2.67 -5.55 -5.57
CA VAL A 79 1.38 -5.05 -5.07
C VAL A 79 0.55 -6.25 -4.64
N VAL A 80 -0.02 -6.15 -3.45
CA VAL A 80 -0.85 -7.17 -2.81
C VAL A 80 -2.11 -6.49 -2.32
N TRP A 81 -3.27 -7.06 -2.58
CA TRP A 81 -4.54 -6.49 -2.12
C TRP A 81 -5.37 -7.44 -1.25
N HIS A 82 -5.19 -8.76 -1.43
CA HIS A 82 -5.91 -9.75 -0.63
C HIS A 82 -5.42 -9.72 0.82
N SER A 83 -6.34 -9.52 1.76
CA SER A 83 -6.07 -9.46 3.20
C SER A 83 -5.32 -10.69 3.70
N GLU A 84 -5.70 -11.89 3.22
CA GLU A 84 -5.00 -13.14 3.56
C GLU A 84 -3.50 -13.11 3.24
N THR A 85 -3.12 -12.41 2.16
CA THR A 85 -1.71 -12.25 1.79
C THR A 85 -1.04 -11.17 2.65
N LEU A 86 -1.71 -10.04 2.88
CA LEU A 86 -1.19 -8.94 3.71
C LEU A 86 -0.92 -9.38 5.16
N GLU A 87 -1.76 -10.26 5.70
CA GLU A 87 -1.64 -10.77 7.07
C GLU A 87 -0.59 -11.90 7.19
N SER A 88 -0.12 -12.43 6.07
CA SER A 88 0.78 -13.60 6.05
C SER A 88 2.20 -13.30 6.54
N ASP A 89 2.80 -14.25 7.25
CA ASP A 89 4.22 -14.17 7.67
C ASP A 89 5.19 -14.03 6.50
N ARG A 90 4.78 -14.49 5.31
CA ARG A 90 5.56 -14.31 4.09
C ARG A 90 5.62 -12.84 3.71
N TRP A 91 4.48 -12.15 3.74
CA TRP A 91 4.43 -10.72 3.43
C TRP A 91 5.19 -9.89 4.47
N LYS A 92 4.99 -10.17 5.75
CA LYS A 92 5.72 -9.51 6.86
C LYS A 92 7.23 -9.59 6.69
N ARG A 93 7.76 -10.79 6.39
CA ARG A 93 9.18 -10.98 6.10
C ARG A 93 9.64 -10.22 4.86
N CYS A 94 8.87 -10.26 3.78
CA CYS A 94 9.18 -9.53 2.55
C CYS A 94 9.31 -8.03 2.79
N ILE A 95 8.42 -7.46 3.60
CA ILE A 95 8.47 -6.06 4.01
C ILE A 95 9.72 -5.77 4.85
N SER A 96 10.04 -6.64 5.83
CA SER A 96 11.25 -6.53 6.64
C SER A 96 12.53 -6.57 5.80
N ASP A 97 12.58 -7.42 4.76
CA ASP A 97 13.70 -7.49 3.82
C ASP A 97 13.90 -6.16 3.05
N VAL A 98 12.80 -5.49 2.65
CA VAL A 98 12.86 -4.17 2.02
C VAL A 98 13.49 -3.15 2.98
N ARG A 99 13.10 -3.16 4.26
CA ARG A 99 13.71 -2.29 5.27
C ARG A 99 15.22 -2.47 5.32
N LEU A 100 15.69 -3.72 5.38
CA LEU A 100 17.11 -4.04 5.44
C LEU A 100 17.87 -3.59 4.19
N ALA A 101 17.26 -3.70 3.00
CA ALA A 101 17.85 -3.22 1.76
C ALA A 101 18.00 -1.69 1.77
N VAL A 102 16.93 -0.97 2.13
CA VAL A 102 16.94 0.50 2.22
C VAL A 102 18.01 0.98 3.21
N TYR A 103 18.10 0.41 4.41
CA TYR A 103 19.13 0.82 5.38
C TYR A 103 20.56 0.52 4.92
N ARG A 104 20.77 -0.50 4.09
CA ARG A 104 22.11 -0.85 3.58
C ARG A 104 22.61 0.19 2.57
N ASP A 105 21.74 0.74 1.75
CA ASP A 105 22.10 1.75 0.75
C ASP A 105 22.44 3.12 1.37
N PHE A 106 22.11 3.33 2.65
CA PHE A 106 22.44 4.55 3.41
C PHE A 106 23.69 4.43 4.31
N LEU A 107 24.44 3.32 4.23
CA LEU A 107 25.71 3.08 4.94
C LEU A 107 26.90 3.08 3.97
#